data_AF-A0A2T4N071-F1
#
_entry.id   AF-A0A2T4N071-F1
#
_cell.length_a   1.000
_cell.length_b   1.000
_cell.length_c   1.000
_cell.angle_alpha   90.00
_cell.angle_beta   90.00
_cell.angle_gamma   90.00
#
_symmetry.space_group_name_H-M   'P 1'
#
loop_
_entity.id
_entity.type
_entity.pdbx_description
1 polymer ?
#
loop_
_entity_poly.entity_id
_entity_poly.type
_entity_poly.pdbx_seq_one_letter_code
_entity_poly.pdbx_strand_id
1 'polypeptide(L)'
;MQFEKTLLNQRSLRAAVRPLTIDQIDEAIEKLTAVRAERYEAEKEQIEAEKARQAKLAEFRELMKEEGINPADLIAGVETTTTTKQKAKRAPRPAKYEYLNADGERMTWTGQGRQPRAIADAIAEGSKTLEDFEIKAAAAE
;
A
#
# COMPACT_ATOMS: atom_id res chain seq x y z
N MET A 1 23.75 10.08 3.98
CA MET A 1 24.35 10.54 2.70
C MET A 1 25.51 11.50 2.93
N GLN A 2 26.57 11.08 3.66
CA GLN A 2 27.79 11.90 3.79
C GLN A 2 28.78 11.60 2.67
N PHE A 3 28.83 10.35 2.21
CA PHE A 3 29.75 9.88 1.18
C PHE A 3 29.60 10.60 -0.16
N GLU A 4 28.38 10.64 -0.71
CA GLU A 4 28.07 11.32 -1.96
C GLU A 4 28.41 12.82 -1.92
N LYS A 5 28.06 13.50 -0.84
CA LYS A 5 28.36 14.93 -0.65
C LYS A 5 29.87 15.21 -0.57
N THR A 6 30.66 14.25 -0.08
CA THR A 6 32.11 14.37 -0.03
C THR A 6 32.74 14.11 -1.39
N LEU A 7 32.34 13.05 -2.10
CA LEU A 7 32.93 12.68 -3.40
C LEU A 7 32.47 13.56 -4.57
N LEU A 8 31.20 13.96 -4.61
CA LEU A 8 30.65 14.73 -5.74
C LEU A 8 30.91 16.25 -5.63
N ASN A 9 31.43 16.72 -4.49
CA ASN A 9 31.80 18.12 -4.31
C ASN A 9 33.32 18.27 -4.22
N GLN A 10 33.92 18.98 -5.19
CA GLN A 10 35.36 19.12 -5.27
C GLN A 10 36.00 19.79 -4.04
N ARG A 11 35.30 20.72 -3.37
CA ARG A 11 35.83 21.39 -2.17
C ARG A 11 35.88 20.44 -0.98
N SER A 12 34.83 19.64 -0.80
CA SER A 12 34.77 18.59 0.21
C SER A 12 35.79 17.48 -0.07
N LEU A 13 35.91 17.06 -1.33
CA LEU A 13 36.86 16.04 -1.76
C LEU A 13 38.30 16.47 -1.47
N ARG A 14 38.67 17.71 -1.84
CA ARG A 14 39.99 18.27 -1.52
C ARG A 14 40.28 18.26 -0.03
N ALA A 15 39.30 18.60 0.81
CA ALA A 15 39.46 18.56 2.26
C ALA A 15 39.66 17.11 2.77
N ALA A 16 38.92 16.15 2.21
CA ALA A 16 38.98 14.74 2.58
C ALA A 16 40.29 14.04 2.17
N VAL A 17 40.87 14.41 1.02
CA VAL A 17 42.13 13.80 0.54
C VAL A 17 43.39 14.53 1.01
N ARG A 18 43.25 15.73 1.59
CA ARG A 18 44.38 16.53 2.10
C ARG A 18 45.34 15.79 3.05
N PRO A 19 44.88 14.92 3.97
CA PRO A 19 45.78 14.18 4.86
C PRO A 19 46.36 12.89 4.24
N LEU A 20 45.98 12.53 3.00
CA LEU A 20 46.41 11.30 2.33
C LEU A 20 47.65 11.54 1.47
N THR A 21 48.44 10.50 1.25
CA THR A 21 49.53 10.52 0.27
C THR A 21 49.00 10.33 -1.15
N ILE A 22 49.83 10.65 -2.16
CA ILE A 22 49.48 10.43 -3.57
C ILE A 22 49.19 8.94 -3.82
N ASP A 23 50.03 8.03 -3.32
CA ASP A 23 49.83 6.59 -3.49
C ASP A 23 48.49 6.10 -2.93
N GLN A 24 48.05 6.64 -1.78
CA GLN A 24 46.75 6.32 -1.20
C GLN A 24 45.58 6.88 -2.02
N ILE A 25 45.78 8.04 -2.66
CA ILE A 25 44.80 8.63 -3.57
C ILE A 25 44.69 7.78 -4.84
N ASP A 26 45.81 7.31 -5.39
CA ASP A 26 45.83 6.44 -6.56
C ASP A 26 45.15 5.09 -6.25
N GLU A 27 45.45 4.47 -5.10
CA GLU A 27 44.77 3.25 -4.65
C GLU A 27 43.25 3.46 -4.49
N ALA A 28 42.83 4.62 -3.99
CA ALA A 28 41.41 4.96 -3.88
C ALA A 28 40.74 5.11 -5.25
N ILE A 29 41.44 5.70 -6.23
CA ILE A 29 40.98 5.84 -7.63
C ILE A 29 40.84 4.47 -8.28
N GLU A 30 41.82 3.58 -8.11
CA GLU A 30 41.78 2.22 -8.64
C GLU A 30 40.57 1.45 -8.11
N LYS A 31 40.35 1.47 -6.79
CA LYS A 31 39.18 0.81 -6.16
C LYS A 31 37.87 1.39 -6.66
N LEU A 32 37.76 2.71 -6.77
CA LEU A 32 36.55 3.35 -7.28
C LEU A 32 36.29 3.00 -8.75
N THR A 33 37.36 2.88 -9.54
CA THR A 33 37.28 2.47 -10.95
C THR A 33 36.82 1.01 -11.08
N ALA A 34 37.33 0.11 -10.25
CA ALA A 34 36.89 -1.28 -10.19
C ALA A 34 35.39 -1.38 -9.84
N VAL A 35 34.95 -0.69 -8.78
CA VAL A 35 33.53 -0.66 -8.39
C VAL A 35 32.65 -0.09 -9.51
N ARG A 36 33.13 0.93 -10.23
CA ARG A 36 32.42 1.47 -11.40
C ARG A 36 32.29 0.44 -12.52
N ALA A 37 33.34 -0.34 -12.81
CA ALA A 37 33.32 -1.38 -13.83
C ALA A 37 32.30 -2.47 -13.49
N GLU A 38 32.31 -2.98 -12.25
CA GLU A 38 31.34 -3.97 -11.76
C GLU A 38 29.89 -3.47 -11.92
N ARG A 39 29.64 -2.21 -11.58
CA ARG A 39 28.30 -1.60 -11.72
C ARG A 39 27.88 -1.46 -13.17
N TYR A 40 28.81 -1.07 -14.03
CA TYR A 40 28.55 -0.94 -15.47
C TYR A 40 28.23 -2.29 -16.11
N GLU A 41 28.97 -3.35 -15.77
CA GLU A 41 28.69 -4.71 -16.25
C GLU A 41 27.32 -5.19 -15.79
N ALA A 42 26.99 -5.02 -14.51
CA ALA A 42 25.68 -5.38 -13.97
C ALA A 42 24.52 -4.61 -14.65
N GLU A 43 24.69 -3.30 -14.90
CA GLU A 43 23.69 -2.51 -15.63
C GLU A 43 23.54 -2.98 -17.07
N LYS A 44 24.65 -3.29 -17.75
CA LYS A 44 24.64 -3.80 -19.11
C LYS A 44 23.92 -5.15 -19.21
N GLU A 45 24.21 -6.09 -18.30
CA GLU A 45 23.54 -7.39 -18.24
C GLU A 45 22.02 -7.23 -18.01
N GLN A 46 21.62 -6.31 -17.13
CA GLN A 46 20.19 -6.03 -16.90
C GLN A 46 19.51 -5.47 -18.14
N ILE A 47 20.16 -4.53 -18.84
CA ILE A 47 19.65 -3.96 -20.09
C ILE A 47 19.53 -5.03 -21.17
N GLU A 48 20.54 -5.90 -21.31
CA GLU A 48 20.52 -7.00 -22.28
C GLU A 48 19.45 -8.04 -21.95
N ALA A 49 19.27 -8.40 -20.67
CA ALA A 49 18.23 -9.30 -20.22
C ALA A 49 16.82 -8.73 -20.47
N GLU A 50 16.60 -7.44 -20.17
CA GLU A 50 15.32 -6.78 -20.43
C GLU A 50 15.05 -6.66 -21.93
N LYS A 51 16.07 -6.32 -22.74
CA LYS A 51 15.95 -6.31 -24.20
C LYS A 51 15.63 -7.70 -24.76
N ALA A 52 16.27 -8.74 -24.27
CA ALA A 52 15.99 -10.12 -24.67
C ALA A 52 14.57 -10.55 -24.27
N ARG A 53 14.11 -10.17 -23.08
CA ARG A 53 12.74 -10.41 -22.62
C ARG A 53 11.73 -9.68 -23.50
N GLN A 54 11.97 -8.41 -23.81
CA GLN A 54 11.10 -7.61 -24.67
C GLN A 54 11.06 -8.15 -26.10
N ALA A 55 12.20 -8.57 -26.65
CA ALA A 55 12.28 -9.21 -27.96
C ALA A 55 11.45 -10.49 -28.02
N LYS A 56 11.63 -11.40 -27.05
CA LYS A 56 10.80 -12.62 -26.93
C LYS A 56 9.32 -12.27 -26.84
N LEU A 57 8.95 -11.29 -26.01
CA LEU A 57 7.56 -10.88 -25.86
C LEU A 57 6.98 -10.30 -27.16
N ALA A 58 7.77 -9.57 -27.95
CA ALA A 58 7.38 -9.08 -29.25
C ALA A 58 7.18 -10.23 -30.25
N GLU A 59 8.10 -11.19 -30.30
CA GLU A 59 7.97 -12.41 -31.12
C GLU A 59 6.69 -13.19 -30.76
N PHE A 60 6.44 -13.42 -29.48
CA PHE A 60 5.20 -14.09 -29.02
C PHE A 60 3.95 -13.30 -29.38
N ARG A 61 3.98 -11.96 -29.35
CA ARG A 61 2.84 -11.12 -29.75
C ARG A 61 2.52 -11.25 -31.23
N GLU A 62 3.54 -11.27 -32.09
CA GLU A 62 3.34 -11.48 -33.54
C GLU A 62 2.78 -12.89 -33.80
N LEU A 63 3.35 -13.93 -33.18
CA LEU A 63 2.85 -15.31 -33.33
C LEU A 63 1.39 -15.46 -32.86
N MET A 64 1.04 -14.87 -31.71
CA MET A 64 -0.36 -14.90 -31.22
C MET A 64 -1.31 -14.20 -32.19
N LYS A 65 -0.87 -13.13 -32.84
CA LYS A 65 -1.67 -12.39 -33.81
C LYS A 65 -1.86 -13.20 -35.11
N GLU A 66 -0.82 -13.89 -35.57
CA GLU A 66 -0.88 -14.78 -36.74
C GLU A 66 -1.84 -15.94 -36.51
N GLU A 67 -1.78 -16.58 -35.34
CA GLU A 67 -2.66 -17.70 -34.95
C GLU A 67 -4.06 -17.23 -34.50
N GLY A 68 -4.33 -15.92 -34.45
CA GLY A 68 -5.62 -15.36 -34.03
C GLY A 68 -5.95 -15.60 -32.55
N ILE A 69 -4.95 -15.87 -31.71
CA ILE A 69 -5.10 -16.15 -30.28
C ILE A 69 -5.23 -14.83 -29.51
N ASN A 70 -6.35 -14.66 -28.81
CA ASN A 70 -6.53 -13.50 -27.94
C ASN A 70 -5.72 -13.70 -26.63
N PRO A 71 -4.87 -12.74 -26.23
CA PRO A 71 -4.10 -12.84 -24.99
C PRO A 71 -4.96 -13.01 -23.72
N ALA A 72 -6.23 -12.57 -23.73
CA ALA A 72 -7.14 -12.75 -22.61
C ALA A 72 -7.50 -14.22 -22.37
N ASP A 73 -7.60 -15.03 -23.43
CA ASP A 73 -7.99 -16.44 -23.35
C ASP A 73 -6.88 -17.29 -22.71
N LEU A 74 -5.62 -16.88 -22.87
CA LEU A 74 -4.47 -17.50 -22.22
C LEU A 74 -4.45 -17.25 -20.70
N ILE A 75 -4.91 -16.08 -20.27
CA ILE A 75 -5.00 -15.73 -18.84
C ILE A 75 -6.16 -16.47 -18.19
N ALA A 76 -7.27 -16.67 -18.91
CA ALA A 76 -8.45 -17.37 -18.42
C ALA A 76 -8.18 -18.85 -18.12
N GLY A 77 -7.24 -19.50 -18.83
CA GLY A 77 -6.80 -20.88 -18.57
C GLY A 77 -5.76 -21.02 -17.45
N VAL A 78 -5.17 -19.91 -16.99
CA VAL A 78 -4.30 -19.89 -15.81
C VAL A 78 -5.21 -19.63 -14.61
N GLU A 79 -5.57 -20.69 -13.89
CA GLU A 79 -6.24 -20.56 -12.60
C GLU A 79 -5.33 -19.77 -11.63
N THR A 80 -5.50 -18.45 -11.62
CA THR A 80 -4.98 -17.62 -10.53
C THR A 80 -5.82 -17.96 -9.32
N THR A 81 -5.24 -18.72 -8.38
CA THR A 81 -5.84 -19.01 -7.07
C THR A 81 -5.89 -17.74 -6.23
N THR A 82 -6.68 -16.76 -6.66
CA THR A 82 -7.02 -15.59 -5.87
C THR A 82 -8.51 -15.35 -6.02
N THR A 83 -9.29 -16.33 -5.59
CA THR A 83 -10.71 -16.11 -5.31
C THR A 83 -10.82 -15.16 -4.12
N THR A 84 -10.78 -13.87 -4.38
CA THR A 84 -11.27 -12.86 -3.44
C THR A 84 -12.78 -13.05 -3.34
N LYS A 85 -13.22 -13.99 -2.51
CA LYS A 85 -14.63 -14.13 -2.13
C LYS A 85 -15.07 -12.78 -1.54
N GLN A 86 -15.75 -11.96 -2.34
CA GLN A 86 -16.51 -10.83 -1.84
C GLN A 86 -17.55 -11.40 -0.86
N LYS A 87 -17.28 -11.27 0.45
CA LYS A 87 -18.26 -11.57 1.49
C LYS A 87 -19.42 -10.59 1.28
N ALA A 88 -20.58 -11.12 0.87
CA ALA A 88 -21.83 -10.39 0.89
C ALA A 88 -22.04 -9.79 2.29
N LYS A 89 -22.04 -8.45 2.38
CA LYS A 89 -22.42 -7.73 3.60
C LYS A 89 -23.90 -8.03 3.85
N ARG A 90 -24.19 -8.77 4.92
CA ARG A 90 -25.56 -8.86 5.45
C ARG A 90 -26.01 -7.45 5.85
N ALA A 91 -27.28 -7.13 5.58
CA ALA A 91 -27.87 -5.85 5.95
C ALA A 91 -27.71 -5.62 7.47
N PRO A 92 -27.26 -4.43 7.91
CA PRO A 92 -27.17 -4.12 9.33
C PRO A 92 -28.56 -4.15 9.95
N ARG A 93 -28.68 -4.75 11.14
CA ARG A 93 -29.96 -4.84 11.86
C ARG A 93 -30.46 -3.43 12.19
N PRO A 94 -31.79 -3.17 12.12
CA PRO A 94 -32.34 -1.85 12.42
C PRO A 94 -32.04 -1.45 13.87
N ALA A 95 -31.73 -0.17 14.07
CA ALA A 95 -31.47 0.36 15.40
C ALA A 95 -32.75 0.41 16.24
N LYS A 96 -32.64 0.12 17.53
CA LYS A 96 -33.78 -0.02 18.45
C LYS A 96 -34.01 1.23 19.30
N TYR A 97 -32.96 2.00 19.58
CA TYR A 97 -33.02 3.20 20.42
C TYR A 97 -32.36 4.40 19.72
N GLU A 98 -32.91 5.61 19.88
CA GLU A 98 -32.32 6.89 19.43
C GLU A 98 -32.07 7.80 20.63
N TYR A 99 -30.89 8.41 20.70
CA TYR A 99 -30.51 9.30 21.79
C TYR A 99 -29.65 10.46 21.27
N LEU A 100 -29.62 11.56 22.01
CA LEU A 100 -28.71 12.68 21.77
C LEU A 100 -27.42 12.45 22.55
N ASN A 101 -26.28 12.53 21.87
CA ASN A 101 -24.98 12.47 22.53
C ASN A 101 -24.65 13.81 23.24
N ALA A 102 -23.57 13.84 24.02
CA ALA A 102 -23.09 15.04 24.73
C ALA A 102 -22.84 16.25 23.80
N ASP A 103 -22.56 15.98 22.52
CA ASP A 103 -22.34 16.99 21.46
C ASP A 103 -23.65 17.47 20.78
N GLY A 104 -24.81 16.99 21.22
CA GLY A 104 -26.12 17.33 20.66
C GLY A 104 -26.49 16.59 19.37
N GLU A 105 -25.70 15.60 18.97
CA GLU A 105 -25.95 14.80 17.76
C GLU A 105 -26.86 13.60 18.02
N ARG A 106 -27.78 13.31 17.09
CA ARG A 106 -28.69 12.16 17.14
C ARG A 106 -27.95 10.89 16.74
N MET A 107 -27.79 9.97 17.70
CA MET A 107 -27.17 8.66 17.51
C MET A 107 -28.19 7.55 17.75
N THR A 108 -27.97 6.39 17.11
CA THR A 108 -28.85 5.23 17.25
C THR A 108 -28.09 4.05 17.84
N TRP A 109 -28.76 3.27 18.69
CA TRP A 109 -28.22 2.09 19.33
C TRP A 109 -29.12 0.88 19.07
N THR A 110 -28.52 -0.23 18.67
CA THR A 110 -29.24 -1.47 18.32
C THR A 110 -29.68 -2.28 19.54
N GLY A 111 -29.36 -1.83 20.76
CA GLY A 111 -29.57 -2.59 22.00
C GLY A 111 -28.59 -3.75 22.18
N GLN A 112 -27.63 -3.91 21.27
CA GLN A 112 -26.59 -4.95 21.34
C GLN A 112 -25.26 -4.34 21.78
N GLY A 113 -24.66 -4.87 22.85
CA GLY A 113 -23.37 -4.42 23.37
C GLY A 113 -23.50 -3.45 24.55
N ARG A 114 -22.45 -2.65 24.82
CA ARG A 114 -22.44 -1.70 25.94
C ARG A 114 -23.42 -0.56 25.69
N GLN A 115 -24.25 -0.25 26.69
CA GLN A 115 -25.21 0.84 26.65
C GLN A 115 -24.49 2.20 26.50
N PRO A 116 -24.95 3.08 25.59
CA PRO A 116 -24.41 4.42 25.46
C PRO A 116 -24.54 5.22 26.75
N ARG A 117 -23.50 5.99 27.08
CA ARG A 117 -23.45 6.82 28.31
C ARG A 117 -24.65 7.76 28.41
N ALA A 118 -25.01 8.44 27.33
CA ALA A 118 -26.15 9.34 27.31
C ALA A 118 -27.49 8.69 27.72
N ILE A 119 -27.72 7.40 27.39
CA ILE A 119 -28.92 6.69 27.86
C ILE A 119 -28.75 6.29 29.34
N ALA A 120 -27.56 5.82 29.72
CA ALA A 120 -27.28 5.42 31.09
C ALA A 120 -27.42 6.60 32.09
N ASP A 121 -26.92 7.77 31.69
CA ASP A 121 -26.97 9.00 32.48
C ASP A 121 -28.42 9.50 32.62
N ALA A 122 -29.20 9.50 31.53
CA ALA A 122 -30.62 9.90 31.58
C ALA A 122 -31.49 8.97 32.43
N ILE A 123 -31.18 7.67 32.47
CA ILE A 123 -31.83 6.71 33.37
C ILE A 123 -31.40 6.94 34.83
N ALA A 124 -30.11 7.21 35.06
CA ALA A 124 -29.57 7.46 36.40
C ALA A 124 -30.11 8.76 37.02
N GLU A 125 -30.35 9.79 36.20
CA GLU A 125 -30.98 11.05 36.61
C GLU A 125 -32.50 10.92 36.86
N GLY A 126 -33.09 9.76 36.56
CA GLY A 126 -34.50 9.46 36.80
C GLY A 126 -35.48 10.22 35.90
N SER A 127 -34.98 10.89 34.85
CA SER A 127 -35.79 11.74 33.98
C SER A 127 -36.47 10.98 32.84
N LYS A 128 -35.91 9.82 32.43
CA LYS A 128 -36.41 8.99 31.33
C LYS A 128 -36.11 7.51 31.56
N THR A 129 -36.99 6.65 31.05
CA THR A 129 -36.80 5.20 31.05
C THR A 129 -36.21 4.74 29.72
N LEU A 130 -35.67 3.51 29.67
CA LEU A 130 -35.10 2.95 28.43
C LEU A 130 -36.13 2.91 27.28
N GLU A 131 -37.42 2.80 27.61
CA GLU A 131 -38.54 2.79 26.67
C GLU A 131 -38.77 4.17 26.01
N ASP A 132 -38.41 5.27 26.68
CA ASP A 132 -38.54 6.62 26.12
C ASP A 132 -37.52 6.90 25.00
N PHE A 133 -36.45 6.10 24.94
CA PHE A 133 -35.47 6.15 23.86
C PHE A 133 -35.77 5.15 22.75
N GLU A 134 -36.79 4.29 22.93
CA GLU A 134 -37.13 3.26 21.96
C GLU A 134 -37.71 3.90 20.70
N ILE A 135 -37.04 3.65 19.58
CA ILE A 135 -37.58 4.00 18.28
C ILE A 135 -38.75 3.04 18.08
N LYS A 136 -39.99 3.55 18.09
CA LYS A 136 -41.15 2.77 17.65
C LYS A 136 -40.97 2.45 16.17
N ALA A 137 -40.24 1.38 15.88
CA ALA A 137 -40.11 0.84 14.54
C ALA A 137 -41.49 0.38 14.11
N ALA A 138 -42.17 1.19 13.30
CA ALA A 138 -43.29 0.73 12.50
C ALA A 138 -42.80 -0.48 11.70
N ALA A 139 -43.46 -1.62 11.91
CA ALA A 139 -43.21 -2.85 11.21
C ALA A 139 -43.16 -2.59 9.70
N ALA A 140 -42.00 -2.85 9.08
CA ALA A 140 -41.91 -3.01 7.66
C ALA A 140 -41.93 -4.52 7.38
N GLU A 141 -43.04 -4.94 6.80
CA GLU A 141 -43.32 -6.21 6.14
C GLU A 141 -42.29 -6.54 5.04
#